data_AF-A0A820GZW8-F1
#
_entry.id   AF-A0A820GZW8-F1
#
_cell.length_a   1.000
_cell.length_b   1.000
_cell.length_c   1.000
_cell.angle_alpha   90.00
_cell.angle_beta   90.00
_cell.angle_gamma   90.00
#
_symmetry.space_group_name_H-M   'P 1'
#
loop_
_entity.id
_entity.type
_entity.pdbx_description
1 polymer ?
#
loop_
_entity_poly.entity_id
_entity_poly.type
_entity_poly.pdbx_seq_one_letter_code
_entity_poly.pdbx_strand_id
1 'polypeptide(L)'
;NYSPVQYPVPVNVPFISPLIAAQWDHSQQWKIPTFEMFTQSLGSTQQAKHEIDLNDSSEYSFIIGHQIDGRCLFPATGYLILVWKTFAKLYNYEDYRQMSVLFEQIQIHRATICSLTNKIIFYVNILPTNGTFEIIENNTIIVTGRISLSEQLAMQKFHKQIKLNNIEKNLQTNEIYRDFNLRGYEYSGLFRGIIK
;
A
#
# COMPACT_ATOMS: atom_id res chain seq x y z
N ASN A 1 68.52 7.52 -12.40
CA ASN A 1 68.20 6.18 -12.93
C ASN A 1 67.73 5.29 -11.79
N TYR A 2 66.45 4.94 -11.78
CA TYR A 2 65.95 3.89 -10.90
C TYR A 2 66.23 2.53 -11.54
N SER A 3 66.76 1.60 -10.76
CA SER A 3 66.88 0.21 -11.19
C SER A 3 65.48 -0.40 -11.38
N PRO A 4 65.28 -1.26 -12.40
CA PRO A 4 63.99 -1.89 -12.64
C PRO A 4 63.58 -2.76 -11.45
N VAL A 5 62.30 -2.68 -11.07
CA VAL A 5 61.73 -3.49 -9.99
C VAL A 5 61.72 -4.96 -10.41
N GLN A 6 62.24 -5.84 -9.55
CA GLN A 6 62.19 -7.29 -9.74
C GLN A 6 60.88 -7.84 -9.19
N TYR A 7 60.15 -8.57 -10.03
CA TYR A 7 58.92 -9.27 -9.69
C TYR A 7 59.18 -10.79 -9.67
N PRO A 8 58.44 -11.57 -8.85
CA PRO A 8 57.37 -11.15 -7.93
C PRO A 8 57.91 -10.37 -6.73
N VAL A 9 57.05 -9.54 -6.13
CA VAL A 9 57.42 -8.78 -4.93
C VAL A 9 57.75 -9.72 -3.75
N PRO A 10 58.64 -9.32 -2.83
CA PRO A 10 58.92 -10.10 -1.62
C PRO A 10 57.66 -10.36 -0.79
N VAL A 11 57.65 -11.46 -0.05
CA VAL A 11 56.51 -11.90 0.78
C VAL A 11 56.14 -10.89 1.89
N ASN A 12 57.08 -10.02 2.28
CA ASN A 12 56.88 -9.02 3.34
C ASN A 12 56.39 -7.65 2.84
N VAL A 13 55.99 -7.53 1.58
CA VAL A 13 55.41 -6.28 1.07
C VAL A 13 54.01 -6.07 1.68
N PRO A 14 53.74 -4.91 2.30
CA PRO A 14 52.43 -4.62 2.90
C PRO A 14 51.29 -4.66 1.88
N PHE A 15 50.11 -5.06 2.34
CA PHE A 15 48.91 -5.03 1.51
C PHE A 15 48.51 -3.60 1.15
N ILE A 16 48.15 -3.40 -0.11
CA ILE A 16 47.62 -2.12 -0.62
C ILE A 16 46.11 -2.02 -0.33
N SER A 17 45.39 -3.14 -0.20
CA SER A 17 43.93 -3.16 -0.06
C SER A 17 43.38 -2.31 1.10
N PRO A 18 44.00 -2.23 2.31
CA PRO A 18 43.44 -1.43 3.40
C PRO A 18 43.52 0.07 3.11
N LEU A 19 44.55 0.51 2.37
CA LEU A 19 44.73 1.90 1.98
C LEU A 19 43.65 2.35 1.00
N ILE A 20 43.21 1.46 0.12
CA ILE A 20 42.11 1.73 -0.82
C ILE A 20 40.78 1.70 -0.07
N ALA A 21 40.52 0.67 0.75
CA ALA A 21 39.28 0.52 1.50
C ALA A 21 38.96 1.73 2.38
N ALA A 22 39.97 2.33 3.02
CA ALA A 22 39.80 3.52 3.86
C ALA A 22 39.44 4.81 3.09
N GLN A 23 39.58 4.83 1.77
CA GLN A 23 39.26 5.99 0.92
C GLN A 23 37.86 5.92 0.30
N TRP A 24 37.18 4.79 0.38
CA TRP A 24 35.82 4.67 -0.13
C TRP A 24 34.85 5.44 0.78
N ASP A 25 33.94 6.20 0.17
CA ASP A 25 32.82 6.79 0.88
C ASP A 25 31.75 5.72 1.16
N HIS A 26 31.66 5.33 2.43
CA HIS A 26 30.68 4.36 2.93
C HIS A 26 29.41 5.02 3.50
N SER A 27 29.18 6.32 3.25
CA SER A 27 27.99 7.05 3.73
C SER A 27 26.67 6.48 3.19
N GLN A 28 26.69 5.96 1.96
CA GLN A 28 25.51 5.37 1.34
C GLN A 28 25.27 3.94 1.84
N GLN A 29 24.11 3.73 2.46
CA GLN A 29 23.69 2.40 2.91
C GLN A 29 22.89 1.68 1.84
N TRP A 30 23.16 0.38 1.68
CA TRP A 30 22.47 -0.50 0.75
C TRP A 30 21.64 -1.51 1.52
N LYS A 31 20.49 -1.91 0.97
CA LYS A 31 19.62 -2.90 1.59
C LYS A 31 20.27 -4.28 1.52
N ILE A 32 20.71 -4.80 2.67
CA ILE A 32 21.25 -6.14 2.79
C ILE A 32 20.08 -7.11 3.05
N PRO A 33 19.96 -8.23 2.31
CA PRO A 33 18.95 -9.24 2.61
C PRO A 33 19.09 -9.76 4.05
N THR A 34 18.04 -9.63 4.85
CA THR A 34 18.02 -10.16 6.23
C THR A 34 17.48 -11.58 6.25
N PHE A 35 17.82 -12.35 7.30
CA PHE A 35 17.30 -13.71 7.49
C PHE A 35 15.76 -13.77 7.42
N GLU A 36 15.08 -12.78 7.98
CA GLU A 36 13.62 -12.65 7.93
C GLU A 36 13.05 -12.60 6.50
N MET A 37 13.79 -12.02 5.55
CA MET A 37 13.39 -12.00 4.14
C MET A 37 13.41 -13.40 3.52
N PHE A 38 14.22 -14.32 4.05
CA PHE A 38 14.28 -15.71 3.59
C PHE A 38 13.28 -16.62 4.32
N THR A 39 12.89 -16.32 5.56
CA THR A 39 11.95 -17.14 6.32
C THR A 39 10.48 -16.80 6.08
N GLN A 40 10.17 -15.59 5.60
CA GLN A 40 8.81 -15.22 5.20
C GLN A 40 8.26 -16.11 4.07
N SER A 41 9.11 -16.69 3.22
CA SER A 41 8.71 -17.62 2.16
C SER A 41 8.37 -19.03 2.67
N LEU A 42 8.82 -19.39 3.88
CA LEU A 42 8.72 -20.75 4.41
C LEU A 42 7.48 -20.99 5.28
N GLY A 43 6.71 -19.95 5.65
CA GLY A 43 5.66 -20.12 6.67
C GLY A 43 4.40 -19.25 6.57
N SER A 44 4.29 -18.27 5.66
CA SER A 44 3.07 -17.46 5.59
C SER A 44 2.87 -16.81 4.22
N THR A 45 2.38 -17.57 3.25
CA THR A 45 1.70 -16.99 2.09
C THR A 45 0.44 -16.22 2.50
N GLN A 46 -0.06 -16.43 3.71
CA GLN A 46 -1.35 -15.94 4.21
C GLN A 46 -1.31 -14.50 4.75
N GLN A 47 -0.12 -13.97 5.09
CA GLN A 47 0.08 -12.62 5.60
C GLN A 47 0.86 -11.76 4.60
N ALA A 48 0.30 -10.62 4.20
CA ALA A 48 1.00 -9.62 3.39
C ALA A 48 1.24 -8.32 4.17
N LYS A 49 2.50 -7.83 4.14
CA LYS A 49 2.88 -6.52 4.65
C LYS A 49 2.66 -5.45 3.58
N HIS A 50 1.94 -4.39 3.91
CA HIS A 50 1.76 -3.18 3.10
C HIS A 50 2.31 -1.97 3.86
N GLU A 51 3.24 -1.24 3.26
CA GLU A 51 3.83 -0.04 3.82
C GLU A 51 3.27 1.19 3.07
N ILE A 52 2.58 2.05 3.80
CA ILE A 52 1.93 3.26 3.29
C ILE A 52 2.81 4.45 3.65
N ASP A 53 3.37 5.08 2.62
CA ASP A 53 4.18 6.29 2.72
C ASP A 53 3.44 7.43 2.00
N LEU A 54 3.31 8.58 2.64
CA LEU A 54 2.61 9.74 2.07
C LEU A 54 3.54 10.77 1.40
N ASN A 55 4.84 10.52 1.34
CA ASN A 55 5.77 11.38 0.61
C ASN A 55 5.39 11.50 -0.88
N ASP A 56 5.68 12.65 -1.50
CA ASP A 56 5.26 12.97 -2.88
C ASP A 56 5.70 11.94 -3.93
N SER A 57 6.82 11.26 -3.71
CA SER A 57 7.33 10.20 -4.60
C SER A 57 6.62 8.85 -4.47
N SER A 58 5.73 8.70 -3.48
CA SER A 58 5.02 7.46 -3.18
C SER A 58 3.73 7.31 -3.99
N GLU A 59 3.35 6.06 -4.32
CA GLU A 59 2.07 5.74 -4.95
C GLU A 59 0.87 6.12 -4.05
N TYR A 60 1.07 6.27 -2.74
CA TYR A 60 0.02 6.59 -1.76
C TYR A 60 -0.07 8.07 -1.40
N SER A 61 0.71 8.96 -2.02
CA SER A 61 0.71 10.40 -1.75
C SER A 61 -0.69 11.03 -1.87
N PHE A 62 -1.51 10.53 -2.79
CA PHE A 62 -2.88 11.02 -2.99
C PHE A 62 -3.79 10.88 -1.76
N ILE A 63 -3.47 9.99 -0.80
CA ILE A 63 -4.23 9.78 0.45
C ILE A 63 -4.29 11.05 1.31
N ILE A 64 -3.34 11.98 1.15
CA ILE A 64 -3.38 13.30 1.80
C ILE A 64 -4.68 14.05 1.51
N GLY A 65 -5.32 13.78 0.36
CA GLY A 65 -6.60 14.36 -0.03
C GLY A 65 -7.83 13.79 0.69
N HIS A 66 -7.68 12.74 1.50
CA HIS A 66 -8.74 12.15 2.29
C HIS A 66 -8.71 12.69 3.73
N GLN A 67 -9.19 13.92 3.89
CA GLN A 67 -9.26 14.60 5.19
C GLN A 67 -10.68 14.62 5.73
N ILE A 68 -10.80 14.30 7.02
CA ILE A 68 -12.07 14.33 7.77
C ILE A 68 -11.79 14.98 9.13
N ASP A 69 -12.50 16.07 9.43
CA ASP A 69 -12.33 16.90 10.62
C ASP A 69 -10.85 17.28 10.87
N GLY A 70 -10.19 17.83 9.84
CA GLY A 70 -8.80 18.26 9.87
C GLY A 70 -7.75 17.14 9.98
N ARG A 71 -8.16 15.87 9.94
CA ARG A 71 -7.25 14.72 10.06
C ARG A 71 -7.19 13.94 8.74
N CYS A 72 -5.98 13.64 8.28
CA CYS A 72 -5.78 12.69 7.19
C CYS A 72 -6.06 11.27 7.72
N LEU A 73 -7.14 10.66 7.25
CA LEU A 73 -7.52 9.30 7.64
C LEU A 73 -7.25 8.35 6.47
N PHE A 74 -6.74 7.16 6.76
CA PHE A 74 -6.66 6.12 5.74
C PHE A 74 -8.08 5.75 5.29
N PRO A 75 -8.39 5.79 3.98
CA PRO A 75 -9.74 5.55 3.51
C PRO A 75 -10.21 4.12 3.85
N ALA A 76 -11.47 3.99 4.25
CA ALA A 76 -12.12 2.69 4.44
C ALA A 76 -12.02 1.81 3.19
N THR A 77 -12.17 2.42 2.01
CA THR A 77 -12.00 1.77 0.70
C THR A 77 -10.56 1.34 0.44
N GLY A 78 -9.57 2.03 1.01
CA GLY A 78 -8.16 1.67 0.95
C GLY A 78 -7.91 0.31 1.57
N TYR A 79 -8.52 0.01 2.71
CA TYR A 79 -8.41 -1.30 3.36
C TYR A 79 -8.87 -2.43 2.44
N LEU A 80 -9.99 -2.24 1.76
CA LEU A 80 -10.52 -3.22 0.81
C LEU A 80 -9.55 -3.45 -0.35
N ILE A 81 -8.89 -2.40 -0.85
CA ILE A 81 -7.86 -2.52 -1.88
C ILE A 81 -6.65 -3.32 -1.38
N LEU A 82 -6.19 -3.09 -0.14
CA LEU A 82 -5.07 -3.86 0.43
C LEU A 82 -5.41 -5.35 0.56
N VAL A 83 -6.64 -5.67 0.99
CA VAL A 83 -7.15 -7.04 1.06
C VAL A 83 -7.25 -7.65 -0.33
N TRP A 84 -7.79 -6.93 -1.30
CA TRP A 84 -7.92 -7.40 -2.68
C TRP A 84 -6.55 -7.67 -3.33
N LYS A 85 -5.57 -6.75 -3.17
CA LYS A 85 -4.18 -6.95 -3.60
C LYS A 85 -3.58 -8.22 -2.97
N THR A 86 -3.83 -8.45 -1.69
CA THR A 86 -3.32 -9.63 -0.96
C THR A 86 -3.98 -10.92 -1.45
N PHE A 87 -5.30 -10.89 -1.65
CA PHE A 87 -6.06 -12.02 -2.15
C PHE A 87 -5.67 -12.39 -3.58
N ALA A 88 -5.46 -11.40 -4.46
CA ALA A 88 -4.95 -11.63 -5.81
C ALA A 88 -3.59 -12.33 -5.82
N LYS A 89 -2.67 -11.89 -4.95
CA LYS A 89 -1.36 -12.53 -4.78
C LYS A 89 -1.47 -13.99 -4.32
N LEU A 90 -2.39 -14.29 -3.39
CA LEU A 90 -2.66 -15.67 -2.95
C LEU A 90 -3.08 -16.61 -4.09
N TYR A 91 -3.76 -16.07 -5.10
CA TYR A 91 -4.20 -16.80 -6.30
C TYR A 91 -3.25 -16.62 -7.49
N ASN A 92 -2.03 -16.12 -7.26
CA ASN A 92 -0.99 -15.89 -8.28
C ASN A 92 -1.37 -14.93 -9.41
N TYR A 93 -2.25 -13.95 -9.14
CA TYR A 93 -2.49 -12.85 -10.07
C TYR A 93 -1.42 -11.76 -9.89
N GLU A 94 -0.83 -11.30 -10.99
CA GLU A 94 0.10 -10.15 -10.99
C GLU A 94 -0.66 -8.83 -10.77
N ASP A 95 -1.82 -8.69 -11.41
CA ASP A 95 -2.69 -7.51 -11.29
C ASP A 95 -4.03 -7.89 -10.65
N TYR A 96 -4.27 -7.35 -9.45
CA TYR A 96 -5.49 -7.59 -8.70
C TYR A 96 -6.76 -7.17 -9.46
N ARG A 97 -6.67 -6.21 -10.38
CA ARG A 97 -7.81 -5.72 -11.18
C ARG A 97 -8.38 -6.77 -12.13
N GLN A 98 -7.61 -7.83 -12.42
CA GLN A 98 -8.07 -8.96 -13.24
C GLN A 98 -8.94 -9.96 -12.45
N MET A 99 -8.96 -9.85 -11.12
CA MET A 99 -9.65 -10.78 -10.23
C MET A 99 -10.92 -10.13 -9.68
N SER A 100 -12.09 -10.59 -10.09
CA SER A 100 -13.35 -10.12 -9.52
C SER A 100 -13.58 -10.72 -8.13
N VAL A 101 -13.89 -9.88 -7.15
CA VAL A 101 -14.05 -10.30 -5.74
C VAL A 101 -15.36 -9.81 -5.15
N LEU A 102 -15.87 -10.57 -4.18
CA LEU A 102 -17.00 -10.19 -3.34
C LEU A 102 -16.49 -10.01 -1.91
N PHE A 103 -16.85 -8.88 -1.31
CA PHE A 103 -16.61 -8.64 0.11
C PHE A 103 -17.91 -8.80 0.89
N GLU A 104 -17.84 -9.52 2.00
CA GLU A 104 -18.97 -9.77 2.89
C GLU A 104 -18.57 -9.47 4.33
N GLN A 105 -19.55 -9.05 5.14
CA GLN A 105 -19.39 -8.92 6.60
C GLN A 105 -18.21 -8.04 7.02
N ILE A 106 -17.91 -6.98 6.26
CA ILE A 106 -16.83 -6.05 6.56
C ILE A 106 -17.18 -5.27 7.84
N GLN A 107 -16.25 -5.26 8.79
CA GLN A 107 -16.31 -4.44 10.00
C GLN A 107 -15.01 -3.65 10.13
N ILE A 108 -15.15 -2.33 10.24
CA ILE A 108 -14.03 -1.41 10.48
C ILE A 108 -14.12 -0.98 11.93
N HIS A 109 -13.20 -1.50 12.75
CA HIS A 109 -13.18 -1.26 14.20
C HIS A 109 -12.53 0.08 14.53
N ARG A 110 -11.56 0.51 13.70
CA ARG A 110 -10.79 1.74 13.95
C ARG A 110 -10.33 2.38 12.64
N ALA A 111 -10.45 3.70 12.56
CA ALA A 111 -9.82 4.49 11.51
C ALA A 111 -8.34 4.73 11.83
N THR A 112 -7.47 4.65 10.81
CA THR A 112 -6.04 4.93 10.95
C THR A 112 -5.76 6.37 10.57
N ILE A 113 -5.09 7.11 11.45
CA ILE A 113 -4.64 8.48 11.16
C ILE A 113 -3.30 8.40 10.43
N CYS A 114 -3.19 9.08 9.29
CA CYS A 114 -1.97 9.14 8.50
C CYS A 114 -1.20 10.44 8.76
N SER A 115 0.14 10.37 8.66
CA SER A 115 1.06 11.50 8.78
C SER A 115 2.02 11.52 7.61
N LEU A 116 2.46 12.72 7.20
CA LEU A 116 3.54 12.89 6.21
C LEU A 116 4.90 12.42 6.74
N THR A 117 5.10 12.45 8.05
CA THR A 117 6.39 12.16 8.66
C THR A 117 6.64 10.66 8.84
N ASN A 118 5.58 9.88 8.97
CA ASN A 118 5.65 8.50 9.43
C ASN A 118 4.95 7.57 8.44
N LYS A 119 5.60 6.46 8.16
CA LYS A 119 5.00 5.38 7.37
C LYS A 119 4.08 4.54 8.24
N ILE A 120 2.99 4.09 7.65
CA ILE A 120 2.06 3.16 8.31
C ILE A 120 2.30 1.76 7.75
N ILE A 121 2.32 0.77 8.62
CA ILE A 121 2.45 -0.63 8.22
C ILE A 121 1.15 -1.36 8.55
N PHE A 122 0.55 -1.94 7.51
CA PHE A 122 -0.58 -2.84 7.64
C PHE A 122 -0.14 -4.27 7.35
N TYR A 123 -0.58 -5.20 8.20
CA TYR A 123 -0.50 -6.63 7.93
C TYR A 123 -1.88 -7.13 7.58
N VAL A 124 -2.02 -7.69 6.39
CA VAL A 124 -3.27 -8.30 5.93
C VAL A 124 -3.13 -9.80 6.03
N ASN A 125 -3.93 -10.43 6.87
CA ASN A 125 -4.03 -11.89 6.96
C ASN A 125 -5.30 -12.35 6.25
N ILE A 126 -5.20 -13.38 5.42
CA ILE A 126 -6.36 -14.02 4.80
C ILE A 126 -6.27 -15.52 5.01
N LEU A 127 -7.32 -16.10 5.60
CA LEU A 127 -7.47 -17.54 5.74
C LEU A 127 -7.98 -18.12 4.41
N PRO A 128 -7.20 -18.92 3.67
CA PRO A 128 -7.57 -19.35 2.31
C PRO A 128 -8.79 -20.28 2.27
N THR A 129 -9.10 -20.98 3.37
CA THR A 129 -10.17 -21.99 3.41
C THR A 129 -11.56 -21.38 3.31
N ASN A 130 -11.79 -20.22 3.93
CA ASN A 130 -13.10 -19.57 3.96
C ASN A 130 -13.05 -18.10 3.52
N GLY A 131 -11.87 -17.53 3.27
CA GLY A 131 -11.69 -16.14 2.86
C GLY A 131 -11.86 -15.12 3.98
N THR A 132 -11.90 -15.53 5.25
CA THR A 132 -11.91 -14.56 6.36
C THR A 132 -10.59 -13.81 6.39
N PHE A 133 -10.67 -12.49 6.50
CA PHE A 133 -9.50 -11.63 6.56
C PHE A 133 -9.52 -10.73 7.78
N GLU A 134 -8.33 -10.32 8.18
CA GLU A 134 -8.10 -9.29 9.18
C GLU A 134 -6.97 -8.36 8.73
N ILE A 135 -7.10 -7.09 9.09
CA ILE A 135 -6.03 -6.09 8.90
C ILE A 135 -5.55 -5.68 10.28
N ILE A 136 -4.24 -5.76 10.47
CA ILE A 136 -3.55 -5.45 11.72
C ILE A 136 -2.70 -4.21 11.51
N GLU A 137 -2.81 -3.26 12.43
CA GLU A 137 -1.96 -2.08 12.56
C GLU A 137 -1.46 -2.01 14.01
N ASN A 138 -0.15 -1.86 14.22
CA ASN A 138 0.46 -1.79 15.56
C ASN A 138 -0.01 -2.92 16.51
N ASN A 139 -0.04 -4.16 16.00
CA ASN A 139 -0.50 -5.37 16.70
C ASN A 139 -1.97 -5.35 17.15
N THR A 140 -2.79 -4.45 16.59
CA THR A 140 -4.24 -4.39 16.83
C THR A 140 -5.02 -4.65 15.55
N ILE A 141 -6.08 -5.46 15.65
CA ILE A 141 -6.99 -5.69 14.52
C ILE A 141 -7.85 -4.45 14.34
N ILE A 142 -7.81 -3.87 13.13
CA ILE A 142 -8.53 -2.64 12.79
C ILE A 142 -9.68 -2.89 11.80
N VAL A 143 -9.60 -3.96 11.01
CA VAL A 143 -10.64 -4.35 10.05
C VAL A 143 -10.74 -5.86 10.02
N THR A 144 -11.97 -6.37 9.93
CA THR A 144 -12.25 -7.79 9.70
C THR A 144 -13.31 -7.94 8.61
N GLY A 145 -13.35 -9.10 7.97
CA GLY A 145 -14.42 -9.42 7.03
C GLY A 145 -14.17 -10.73 6.31
N ARG A 146 -14.87 -10.93 5.20
CA ARG A 146 -14.71 -12.06 4.32
C ARG A 146 -14.55 -11.61 2.86
N ILE A 147 -13.63 -12.22 2.15
CA ILE A 147 -13.41 -12.02 0.72
C ILE A 147 -13.55 -13.36 -0.02
N SER A 148 -14.20 -13.35 -1.17
CA SER A 148 -14.36 -14.51 -2.05
C SER A 148 -14.26 -14.11 -3.51
N LEU A 149 -14.07 -15.10 -4.40
CA LEU A 149 -14.16 -14.88 -5.84
C LEU A 149 -15.61 -14.54 -6.22
N SER A 150 -15.80 -13.49 -7.00
CA SER A 150 -17.11 -13.15 -7.55
C SER A 150 -17.32 -13.85 -8.89
N GLU A 151 -18.46 -14.53 -9.05
CA GLU A 151 -18.92 -14.99 -10.36
C GLU A 151 -19.35 -13.79 -11.22
N GLN A 152 -19.04 -13.81 -12.52
CA GLN A 152 -19.36 -12.74 -13.47
C GLN A 152 -20.86 -12.37 -13.52
N LEU A 153 -21.74 -13.33 -13.19
CA LEU A 153 -23.19 -13.15 -13.23
C LEU A 153 -23.72 -12.19 -12.15
N ALA A 154 -23.00 -12.03 -11.01
CA ALA A 154 -23.41 -11.10 -9.96
C ALA A 154 -23.24 -9.63 -10.38
N MET A 155 -22.20 -9.32 -11.16
CA MET A 155 -21.88 -7.97 -11.63
C MET A 155 -22.88 -7.46 -12.67
N GLN A 156 -23.45 -8.33 -13.51
CA GLN A 156 -24.42 -7.94 -14.54
C GLN A 156 -25.73 -7.39 -13.95
N LYS A 157 -26.07 -7.71 -12.70
CA LYS A 157 -27.29 -7.22 -12.03
C LYS A 157 -27.24 -5.75 -11.65
N PHE A 158 -26.07 -5.10 -11.69
CA PHE A 158 -25.90 -3.71 -11.24
C PHE A 158 -26.32 -2.66 -12.29
N HIS A 159 -26.45 -3.03 -13.57
CA HIS A 159 -26.90 -2.12 -14.64
C HIS A 159 -28.44 -2.00 -14.73
N LYS A 160 -29.12 -1.76 -13.60
CA LYS A 160 -30.45 -1.15 -13.71
C LYS A 160 -30.24 0.33 -14.04
N GLN A 161 -30.36 0.67 -15.32
CA GLN A 161 -30.49 2.05 -15.75
C GLN A 161 -31.76 2.63 -15.10
N ILE A 162 -31.58 3.29 -13.95
CA ILE A 162 -32.63 4.15 -13.40
C ILE A 162 -32.74 5.29 -14.40
N LYS A 163 -33.83 5.33 -15.17
CA LYS A 163 -34.18 6.49 -15.97
C LYS A 163 -34.45 7.64 -14.99
N LEU A 164 -33.45 8.48 -14.77
CA LEU A 164 -33.65 9.75 -14.09
C LEU A 164 -34.58 10.57 -14.98
N ASN A 165 -35.80 10.82 -14.51
CA ASN A 165 -36.63 11.88 -15.07
C ASN A 165 -35.82 13.17 -15.03
N ASN A 166 -35.88 14.00 -16.08
CA ASN A 166 -35.15 15.27 -16.19
C ASN A 166 -35.42 16.16 -14.97
N ILE A 167 -34.62 16.02 -13.92
CA ILE A 167 -34.60 16.94 -12.78
C ILE A 167 -33.61 18.03 -13.19
N GLU A 168 -34.14 19.20 -13.49
CA GLU A 168 -33.41 20.36 -14.03
C GLU A 168 -32.33 20.94 -13.10
N LYS A 169 -32.18 20.42 -11.87
CA LYS A 169 -31.26 20.92 -10.85
C LYS A 169 -30.26 19.86 -10.42
N ASN A 170 -29.31 19.61 -11.29
CA ASN A 170 -28.14 18.81 -10.94
C ASN A 170 -27.09 19.70 -10.25
N LEU A 171 -26.50 19.25 -9.14
CA LEU A 171 -25.47 19.99 -8.40
C LEU A 171 -24.13 20.01 -9.16
N GLN A 172 -23.45 21.14 -9.18
CA GLN A 172 -22.08 21.24 -9.71
C GLN A 172 -21.10 20.58 -8.73
N THR A 173 -19.99 20.05 -9.24
CA THR A 173 -18.92 19.43 -8.43
C THR A 173 -18.51 20.31 -7.23
N ASN A 174 -18.34 21.61 -7.44
CA ASN A 174 -17.98 22.54 -6.35
C ASN A 174 -19.07 22.67 -5.27
N GLU A 175 -20.35 22.59 -5.63
CA GLU A 175 -21.44 22.67 -4.67
C GLU A 175 -21.50 21.43 -3.79
N ILE A 176 -21.25 20.25 -4.36
CA ILE A 176 -21.20 18.96 -3.65
C ILE A 176 -20.06 18.97 -2.62
N TYR A 177 -18.84 19.29 -3.05
CA TYR A 177 -17.69 19.29 -2.13
C TYR A 177 -17.73 20.44 -1.12
N ARG A 178 -18.45 21.53 -1.42
CA ARG A 178 -18.75 22.57 -0.43
C ARG A 178 -19.67 22.03 0.66
N ASP A 179 -20.74 21.33 0.31
CA ASP A 179 -21.64 20.71 1.32
C ASP A 179 -20.91 19.68 2.18
N PHE A 180 -20.04 18.87 1.57
CA PHE A 180 -19.19 17.91 2.28
C PHE A 180 -18.24 18.60 3.26
N ASN A 181 -17.56 19.67 2.83
CA ASN A 181 -16.66 20.42 3.69
C ASN A 181 -17.40 21.05 4.89
N LEU A 182 -18.61 21.58 4.69
CA LEU A 182 -19.46 22.09 5.78
C LEU A 182 -19.81 21.02 6.84
N ARG A 183 -19.69 19.73 6.51
CA ARG A 183 -19.93 18.59 7.40
C ARG A 183 -18.62 17.95 7.93
N GLY A 184 -17.47 18.56 7.66
CA GLY A 184 -16.15 18.06 8.09
C GLY A 184 -15.45 17.15 7.08
N TYR A 185 -16.02 16.92 5.88
CA TYR A 185 -15.37 16.12 4.84
C TYR A 185 -14.56 17.02 3.90
N GLU A 186 -13.29 17.18 4.23
CA GLU A 186 -12.34 18.08 3.56
C GLU A 186 -11.64 17.40 2.38
N TYR A 187 -12.40 16.74 1.51
CA TYR A 187 -11.85 16.01 0.37
C TYR A 187 -11.14 16.93 -0.64
N SER A 188 -9.97 16.51 -1.11
CA SER A 188 -9.18 17.22 -2.11
C SER A 188 -8.48 16.27 -3.10
N GLY A 189 -7.94 16.84 -4.19
CA GLY A 189 -7.26 16.08 -5.23
C GLY A 189 -8.12 14.96 -5.82
N LEU A 190 -7.57 13.74 -5.86
CA LEU A 190 -8.24 12.56 -6.42
C LEU A 190 -9.49 12.12 -5.65
N PHE A 191 -9.67 12.56 -4.39
CA PHE A 191 -10.89 12.28 -3.63
C PHE A 191 -12.08 13.15 -4.04
N ARG A 192 -11.88 14.13 -4.95
CA ARG A 192 -12.98 14.89 -5.56
C ARG A 192 -13.54 14.23 -6.83
N GLY A 193 -13.80 12.92 -6.79
CA GLY A 193 -14.17 12.09 -7.95
C GLY A 193 -15.62 12.23 -8.48
N ILE A 194 -16.54 12.82 -7.71
CA ILE A 194 -17.91 13.14 -8.18
C ILE A 194 -17.86 14.31 -9.19
N ILE A 195 -17.89 13.96 -10.46
CA ILE A 195 -17.87 14.89 -11.60
C ILE A 195 -19.27 14.99 -12.18
N LYS A 196 -19.63 16.20 -12.59
CA LYS A 196 -20.81 16.48 -13.41
C LYS A 196 -20.41 17.41 -14.55
#